data_AF-A0A7H0GGE7-F1
#
_entry.id   AF-A0A7H0GGE7-F1
#
_cell.length_a   1.000
_cell.length_b   1.000
_cell.length_c   1.000
_cell.angle_alpha   90.00
_cell.angle_beta   90.00
_cell.angle_gamma   90.00
#
_symmetry.space_group_name_H-M   'P 1'
#
loop_
_entity.id
_entity.type
_entity.pdbx_description
1 polymer ?
#
loop_
_entity_poly.entity_id
_entity_poly.type
_entity_poly.pdbx_seq_one_letter_code
_entity_poly.pdbx_strand_id
1 'polypeptide(L)'
;MKKILGLVLVILMTFFAGYRLGVYKNNEYTVEYTITLSNQIAASKSVATIHELDKIRALADGNKELVCSIQREVIRQSEDYNKCKLNDACSIKMKGNYADFDALVSNYKKITCN
;
A
#
# COMPACT_ATOMS: atom_id res chain seq x y z
N MET A 1 6.71 -6.68 -57.68
CA MET A 1 6.97 -5.55 -56.74
C MET A 1 5.81 -5.27 -55.77
N LYS A 2 4.56 -5.03 -56.22
CA LYS A 2 3.43 -4.71 -55.33
C LYS A 2 3.13 -5.76 -54.23
N LYS A 3 3.23 -7.06 -54.53
CA LYS A 3 3.02 -8.15 -53.54
C LYS A 3 4.10 -8.19 -52.44
N ILE A 4 5.34 -7.89 -52.80
CA ILE A 4 6.48 -7.84 -51.84
C ILE A 4 6.32 -6.62 -50.94
N LEU A 5 5.91 -5.48 -51.49
CA LEU A 5 5.63 -4.26 -50.72
C LEU A 5 4.51 -4.49 -49.69
N GLY A 6 3.45 -5.19 -50.07
CA GLY A 6 2.36 -5.56 -49.15
C GLY A 6 2.83 -6.46 -48.00
N LEU A 7 3.66 -7.46 -48.29
CA LEU A 7 4.23 -8.35 -47.27
C LEU A 7 5.10 -7.58 -46.26
N VAL A 8 5.97 -6.69 -46.75
CA VAL A 8 6.83 -5.86 -45.90
C VAL A 8 6.01 -4.95 -44.98
N LEU A 9 4.92 -4.36 -45.48
CA LEU A 9 4.02 -3.54 -44.67
C LEU A 9 3.35 -4.32 -43.54
N VAL A 10 2.92 -5.56 -43.79
CA VAL A 10 2.31 -6.41 -42.76
C VAL A 10 3.34 -6.78 -41.68
N ILE A 11 4.57 -7.10 -42.08
CA ILE A 11 5.67 -7.38 -41.14
C ILE A 11 5.96 -6.15 -40.27
N LEU A 12 6.03 -4.96 -40.86
CA LEU A 12 6.24 -3.72 -40.12
C LEU A 12 5.07 -3.43 -39.15
N MET A 13 3.82 -3.58 -39.59
CA MET A 13 2.67 -3.35 -38.71
C MET A 13 2.63 -4.32 -37.52
N THR A 14 2.92 -5.61 -37.75
CA THR A 14 2.95 -6.61 -36.68
C THR A 14 4.09 -6.34 -35.69
N PHE A 15 5.27 -5.94 -36.20
CA PHE A 15 6.39 -5.52 -35.35
C PHE A 15 6.04 -4.28 -34.51
N PHE A 16 5.47 -3.24 -35.11
CA PHE A 16 5.05 -2.03 -34.40
C PHE A 16 3.95 -2.30 -33.37
N ALA A 17 2.97 -3.16 -33.72
CA ALA A 17 1.93 -3.56 -32.79
C ALA A 17 2.50 -4.33 -31.59
N GLY A 18 3.40 -5.28 -31.83
CA GLY A 18 4.10 -6.02 -30.78
C GLY A 18 4.94 -5.11 -29.88
N TYR A 19 5.71 -4.19 -30.47
CA TYR A 19 6.49 -3.20 -29.73
C TYR A 19 5.60 -2.33 -28.83
N ARG A 20 4.50 -1.80 -29.38
CA ARG A 20 3.55 -0.97 -28.62
C ARG A 20 2.89 -1.74 -27.48
N LEU A 21 2.51 -3.00 -27.70
CA LEU A 21 1.96 -3.86 -26.66
C LEU A 21 2.99 -4.15 -25.56
N GLY A 22 4.25 -4.39 -25.93
CA GLY A 22 5.35 -4.60 -24.97
C GLY A 22 5.58 -3.38 -24.08
N VAL A 23 5.66 -2.18 -24.67
CA VAL A 23 5.80 -0.92 -23.94
C VAL A 23 4.59 -0.68 -23.02
N TYR A 24 3.38 -0.90 -23.53
CA TYR A 24 2.15 -0.73 -22.76
C TYR A 24 2.14 -1.63 -21.51
N LYS A 25 2.39 -2.93 -21.68
CA LYS A 25 2.44 -3.88 -20.55
C LYS A 25 3.55 -3.51 -19.57
N ASN A 26 4.74 -3.14 -20.04
CA ASN A 26 5.83 -2.74 -19.15
C ASN A 26 5.47 -1.51 -18.30
N ASN A 27 4.76 -0.54 -18.88
CA ASN A 27 4.28 0.62 -18.14
C ASN A 27 3.21 0.23 -17.11
N GLU A 28 2.26 -0.64 -17.45
CA GLU A 28 1.28 -1.17 -16.49
C GLU A 28 1.97 -1.86 -15.30
N TYR A 29 2.91 -2.77 -15.56
CA TYR A 29 3.69 -3.43 -14.52
C TYR A 29 4.46 -2.43 -13.64
N THR A 30 5.07 -1.41 -14.26
CA THR A 30 5.84 -0.39 -13.52
C THR A 30 4.93 0.44 -12.60
N VAL A 31 3.74 0.82 -13.09
CA VAL A 31 2.75 1.57 -12.30
C VAL A 31 2.23 0.71 -11.15
N GLU A 32 1.84 -0.54 -11.42
CA GLU A 32 1.36 -1.46 -10.39
C GLU A 32 2.43 -1.73 -9.31
N TYR A 33 3.68 -1.93 -9.73
CA TYR A 33 4.81 -2.08 -8.81
C TYR A 33 5.02 -0.83 -7.95
N THR A 34 4.96 0.36 -8.56
CA THR A 34 5.14 1.64 -7.84
C THR A 34 4.02 1.89 -6.84
N ILE A 35 2.77 1.60 -7.20
CA ILE A 35 1.62 1.67 -6.29
C ILE A 35 1.80 0.72 -5.12
N THR A 36 2.19 -0.53 -5.41
CA THR A 36 2.44 -1.55 -4.39
C THR A 36 3.55 -1.11 -3.43
N LEU A 37 4.67 -0.58 -3.96
CA LEU A 37 5.77 -0.06 -3.14
C LEU A 37 5.33 1.14 -2.28
N SER A 38 4.55 2.07 -2.85
CA SER A 38 4.00 3.21 -2.11
C SER A 38 3.13 2.75 -0.93
N ASN A 39 2.25 1.78 -1.17
CA ASN A 39 1.40 1.19 -0.13
C ASN A 39 2.23 0.47 0.95
N GLN A 40 3.30 -0.23 0.57
CA GLN A 40 4.22 -0.87 1.52
C GLN A 40 4.90 0.17 2.43
N ILE A 41 5.40 1.27 1.85
CA ILE A 41 6.05 2.35 2.60
C ILE A 41 5.04 3.00 3.56
N ALA A 42 3.84 3.31 3.07
CA ALA A 42 2.78 3.91 3.90
C ALA A 42 2.44 2.99 5.08
N ALA A 43 2.16 1.72 4.81
CA ALA A 43 1.82 0.75 5.85
C ALA A 43 2.98 0.54 6.85
N SER A 44 4.23 0.46 6.39
CA SER A 44 5.39 0.37 7.29
C SER A 44 5.52 1.59 8.18
N LYS A 45 5.30 2.79 7.64
CA LYS A 45 5.32 4.04 8.42
C LYS A 45 4.18 4.08 9.44
N SER A 46 2.99 3.63 9.06
CA SER A 46 1.84 3.56 9.96
C SER A 46 2.07 2.61 11.12
N VAL A 47 2.64 1.41 10.87
CA VAL A 47 3.01 0.47 11.92
C VAL A 47 3.99 1.09 12.92
N ALA A 48 5.06 1.71 12.43
CA ALA A 48 6.04 2.37 13.29
C ALA A 48 5.42 3.51 14.10
N THR A 49 4.61 4.36 13.45
CA THR A 49 3.91 5.48 14.10
C THR A 49 2.98 4.99 15.21
N ILE A 50 2.20 3.94 14.97
CA ILE A 50 1.25 3.41 15.96
C ILE A 50 1.98 2.83 17.17
N HIS A 51 3.11 2.15 16.98
CA HIS A 51 3.92 1.68 18.11
C HIS A 51 4.48 2.83 18.96
N GLU A 52 4.93 3.92 18.33
CA GLU A 52 5.39 5.10 19.08
C GLU A 52 4.24 5.79 19.80
N LEU A 53 3.08 5.93 19.15
CA LEU A 53 1.87 6.45 19.77
C LEU A 53 1.41 5.62 20.98
N ASP A 54 1.59 4.30 20.92
CA ASP A 54 1.26 3.42 22.05
C ASP A 54 2.20 3.61 23.25
N LYS A 55 3.49 3.80 22.99
CA LYS A 55 4.43 4.19 24.05
C LYS A 55 4.06 5.54 24.67
N ILE A 56 3.70 6.53 23.84
CA ILE A 56 3.27 7.86 24.32
C ILE A 56 2.00 7.73 25.16
N ARG A 57 1.03 6.93 24.73
CA ARG A 57 -0.19 6.65 25.50
C ARG A 57 0.14 6.10 26.88
N ALA A 58 1.04 5.11 26.96
CA ALA A 58 1.44 4.51 28.23
C ALA A 58 2.09 5.52 29.20
N LEU A 59 2.73 6.57 28.67
CA LEU A 59 3.30 7.68 29.46
C LEU A 59 2.26 8.76 29.81
N ALA A 60 1.15 8.81 29.08
CA ALA A 60 0.10 9.82 29.21
C ALA A 60 -1.05 9.40 30.14
N ASP A 61 -0.83 8.40 31.00
CA ASP A 61 -1.88 7.77 31.81
C ASP A 61 -2.62 8.83 32.66
N GLY A 62 -3.88 9.08 32.30
CA GLY A 62 -4.74 10.09 32.94
C GLY A 62 -5.10 11.32 32.08
N ASN A 63 -4.39 11.60 30.98
CA ASN A 63 -4.79 12.67 30.05
C ASN A 63 -5.76 12.15 28.99
N LYS A 64 -7.06 12.19 29.29
CA LYS A 64 -8.13 11.69 28.40
C LYS A 64 -8.11 12.34 27.02
N GLU A 65 -7.85 13.64 26.92
CA GLU A 65 -7.81 14.36 25.65
C GLU A 65 -6.67 13.89 24.75
N LEU A 66 -5.48 13.68 25.33
CA LEU A 66 -4.33 13.14 24.64
C LEU A 66 -4.58 11.70 24.18
N VAL A 67 -5.13 10.84 25.05
CA VAL A 67 -5.51 9.47 24.69
C VAL A 67 -6.50 9.44 23.53
N CYS A 68 -7.49 10.33 23.51
CA CYS A 68 -8.47 10.43 22.43
C CYS A 68 -7.87 10.97 21.11
N SER A 69 -6.91 11.87 21.20
CA SER A 69 -6.19 12.35 20.02
C SER A 69 -5.30 11.26 19.44
N ILE A 70 -4.62 10.50 20.29
CA ILE A 70 -3.85 9.31 19.90
C ILE A 70 -4.76 8.27 19.25
N GLN A 71 -5.93 7.98 19.82
CA GLN A 71 -6.89 7.03 19.25
C GLN A 71 -7.28 7.40 17.82
N ARG A 72 -7.65 8.67 17.57
CA ARG A 72 -8.01 9.13 16.23
C ARG A 72 -6.87 8.95 15.24
N GLU A 73 -5.64 9.28 15.65
CA GLU A 73 -4.48 9.13 14.80
C GLU A 73 -4.13 7.66 14.54
N VAL A 74 -4.24 6.78 15.54
CA VAL A 74 -4.06 5.33 15.36
C VAL A 74 -5.09 4.77 14.37
N ILE A 75 -6.36 5.16 14.49
CA ILE A 75 -7.41 4.73 13.55
C ILE A 75 -7.08 5.19 12.14
N ARG A 76 -6.74 6.48 11.95
CA ARG A 76 -6.39 7.04 10.65
C ARG A 76 -5.18 6.32 10.02
N GLN A 77 -4.12 6.12 10.79
CA GLN A 77 -2.91 5.42 10.33
C GLN A 77 -3.18 3.94 10.02
N SER A 78 -4.12 3.30 10.73
CA SER A 78 -4.48 1.91 10.45
C SER A 78 -5.11 1.71 9.07
N GLU A 79 -5.67 2.76 8.45
CA GLU A 79 -6.24 2.68 7.10
C GLU A 79 -5.18 2.36 6.04
N ASP A 80 -4.00 2.96 6.15
CA ASP A 80 -2.90 2.72 5.19
C ASP A 80 -2.35 1.29 5.32
N TYR A 81 -2.31 0.77 6.55
CA TYR A 81 -2.06 -0.64 6.77
C TYR A 81 -3.14 -1.55 6.17
N ASN A 82 -4.42 -1.23 6.36
CA ASN A 82 -5.53 -2.03 5.81
C ASN A 82 -5.52 -2.04 4.27
N LYS A 83 -5.17 -0.92 3.63
CA LYS A 83 -4.96 -0.85 2.17
C LYS A 83 -3.86 -1.80 1.71
N CYS A 84 -2.76 -1.88 2.45
CA CYS A 84 -1.69 -2.84 2.15
C CYS A 84 -2.13 -4.29 2.39
N LYS A 85 -2.89 -4.57 3.46
CA LYS A 85 -3.38 -5.91 3.78
C LYS A 85 -4.30 -6.48 2.69
N LEU A 86 -5.08 -5.64 2.02
CA LEU A 86 -5.96 -6.02 0.91
C LEU A 86 -5.22 -6.26 -0.42
N ASN A 87 -3.91 -5.95 -0.49
CA ASN A 87 -3.07 -6.18 -1.66
C ASN A 87 -2.06 -7.29 -1.34
N ASP A 88 -2.23 -8.46 -1.98
CA ASP A 88 -1.39 -9.64 -1.74
C ASP A 88 0.11 -9.38 -1.97
N ALA A 89 0.46 -8.58 -2.98
CA ALA A 89 1.86 -8.22 -3.24
C ALA A 89 2.45 -7.30 -2.15
N CYS A 90 1.62 -6.47 -1.51
CA CYS A 90 1.99 -5.63 -0.39
C CYS A 90 2.11 -6.44 0.91
N SER A 91 1.11 -7.27 1.22
CA SER A 91 1.05 -8.08 2.44
C SER A 91 2.19 -9.10 2.52
N ILE A 92 2.58 -9.75 1.43
CA ILE A 92 3.71 -10.70 1.43
C ILE A 92 5.05 -10.04 1.82
N LYS A 93 5.22 -8.75 1.50
CA LYS A 93 6.49 -8.03 1.69
C LYS A 93 6.63 -7.40 3.07
N MET A 94 5.53 -7.09 3.74
CA MET A 94 5.56 -6.58 5.11
C MET A 94 5.84 -7.72 6.11
N LYS A 95 7.10 -8.03 6.42
CA LYS A 95 7.41 -8.98 7.49
C LYS A 95 7.09 -8.37 8.86
N GLY A 96 6.10 -8.90 9.59
CA GLY A 96 5.80 -8.47 10.95
C GLY A 96 4.75 -9.34 11.65
N ASN A 97 4.67 -9.26 12.99
CA ASN A 97 3.64 -9.96 13.76
C ASN A 97 2.30 -9.23 13.64
N TYR A 98 1.60 -9.46 12.53
CA TYR A 98 0.34 -8.80 12.19
C TYR A 98 -0.77 -8.98 13.22
N ALA A 99 -0.75 -10.11 13.94
CA ALA A 99 -1.71 -10.38 14.98
C ALA A 99 -1.60 -9.38 16.14
N ASP A 100 -0.37 -9.02 16.53
CA ASP A 100 -0.12 -8.05 17.60
C ASP A 100 -0.56 -6.64 17.17
N PHE A 101 -0.31 -6.27 15.92
CA PHE A 101 -0.72 -4.98 15.39
C PHE A 101 -2.25 -4.86 15.26
N ASP A 102 -2.92 -5.89 14.73
CA ASP A 102 -4.37 -5.91 14.61
C ASP A 102 -5.05 -5.88 15.99
N ALA A 103 -4.47 -6.58 16.98
CA ALA A 103 -4.92 -6.54 18.37
C ALA A 103 -4.73 -5.14 18.99
N LEU A 104 -3.58 -4.50 18.74
CA LEU A 104 -3.29 -3.15 19.20
C LEU A 104 -4.32 -2.15 18.67
N VAL A 105 -4.54 -2.11 17.36
CA VAL A 105 -5.53 -1.23 16.72
C VAL A 105 -6.94 -1.50 17.24
N SER A 106 -7.29 -2.78 17.46
CA SER A 106 -8.60 -3.16 18.05
C SER A 106 -8.78 -2.61 19.46
N ASN A 107 -7.74 -2.61 20.28
CA ASN A 107 -7.78 -2.01 21.62
C ASN A 107 -8.04 -0.51 21.56
N TYR A 108 -7.44 0.21 20.60
CA TYR A 108 -7.72 1.63 20.38
C TYR A 108 -9.19 1.88 19.99
N LYS A 109 -9.79 1.04 19.15
CA LYS A 109 -11.21 1.18 18.76
C LYS A 109 -12.18 1.03 19.94
N LYS A 110 -11.77 0.38 21.03
CA LYS A 110 -12.59 0.19 22.24
C LYS A 110 -12.50 1.36 23.23
N ILE A 111 -11.58 2.31 23.03
CA ILE A 111 -11.43 3.46 23.91
C ILE A 111 -12.65 4.39 23.73
N THR A 112 -13.31 4.72 24.83
CA THR A 112 -14.45 5.66 24.83
C THR A 112 -13.96 7.10 24.92
N CYS A 113 -14.08 7.80 23.81
CA CYS A 113 -13.78 9.22 23.69
C CYS A 113 -15.08 9.96 23.40
N ASN A 114 -15.59 10.65 24.43
CA ASN A 114 -16.75 11.53 24.35
C ASN A 114 -16.32 12.93 23.92
#